data_AF-G5E3E6-F1
#
_entry.id   AF-G5E3E6-F1
#
_cell.length_a   1.000
_cell.length_b   1.000
_cell.length_c   1.000
_cell.angle_alpha   90.00
_cell.angle_beta   90.00
_cell.angle_gamma   90.00
#
_symmetry.space_group_name_H-M   'P 1'
#
loop_
_entity.id
_entity.type
_entity.pdbx_description
1 polymer ?
#
loop_
_entity_poly.entity_id
_entity_poly.type
_entity_poly.pdbx_seq_one_letter_code
_entity_poly.pdbx_strand_id
1 'polypeptide(L)' 'VEITSVHSSRALDVQFLDSGTIASIKVSELREVPHQFLRDIISIPPQAVRCCLADVPLGIGIWTPDSVLWLRNTVLN' A
#
# COMPACT_ATOMS: atom_id res chain seq x y z
N VAL A 1 7.47 -4.53 2.68
CA VAL A 1 6.66 -5.05 1.56
C VAL A 1 6.04 -6.36 2.00
N GLU A 2 4.76 -6.58 1.73
CA GLU A 2 4.04 -7.82 1.99
C GLU A 2 3.59 -8.44 0.66
N ILE A 3 3.75 -9.76 0.50
CA ILE A 3 3.26 -10.49 -0.67
C ILE A 3 1.82 -10.90 -0.40
N THR A 4 0.89 -10.46 -1.22
CA THR A 4 -0.55 -10.71 -1.05
C THR A 4 -1.06 -11.82 -1.98
N SER A 5 -0.40 -12.05 -3.12
CA SER A 5 -0.73 -13.14 -4.05
C SER A 5 0.51 -13.59 -4.85
N VAL A 6 0.52 -14.86 -5.22
CA VAL A 6 1.55 -15.48 -6.07
C VAL A 6 0.89 -16.03 -7.32
N HIS A 7 1.32 -15.55 -8.49
CA HIS A 7 0.77 -15.98 -9.77
C HIS A 7 1.68 -17.02 -10.45
N SER A 8 1.08 -17.91 -11.25
CA SER A 8 1.81 -18.93 -12.03
C SER A 8 2.79 -18.32 -13.04
N SER A 9 2.56 -17.08 -13.46
CA SER A 9 3.39 -16.31 -14.40
C SER A 9 4.68 -15.73 -13.81
N ARG A 10 5.05 -16.08 -12.56
CA ARG A 10 6.14 -15.45 -11.79
C ARG A 10 5.93 -13.94 -11.56
N ALA A 11 4.66 -13.51 -11.59
CA ALA A 11 4.24 -12.23 -11.07
C ALA A 11 3.78 -12.41 -9.61
N LEU A 12 3.95 -11.36 -8.81
CA LEU A 12 3.53 -11.28 -7.42
C LEU A 12 2.71 -10.03 -7.23
N ASP A 13 1.59 -10.13 -6.52
CA ASP A 13 0.94 -8.94 -5.99
C ASP A 13 1.55 -8.63 -4.64
N VAL A 14 1.91 -7.37 -4.44
CA VAL A 14 2.55 -6.89 -3.22
C VAL A 14 1.88 -5.62 -2.72
N GLN A 15 1.94 -5.43 -1.40
CA GLN A 15 1.61 -4.18 -0.74
C GLN A 15 2.87 -3.54 -0.14
N PHE A 16 3.11 -2.29 -0.49
CA PHE A 16 4.16 -1.48 0.13
C PHE A 16 3.65 -0.94 1.47
N LEU A 17 4.15 -1.50 2.56
CA LEU A 17 3.64 -1.26 3.92
C LEU A 17 3.79 0.19 4.41
N ASP A 18 4.70 0.95 3.82
CA ASP A 18 4.99 2.33 4.24
C ASP A 18 4.31 3.39 3.37
N SER A 19 3.85 3.04 2.16
CA SER A 19 3.09 3.94 1.28
C SER A 19 1.63 3.52 1.08
N GLY A 20 1.28 2.28 1.41
CA GLY A 20 -0.04 1.69 1.16
C GLY A 20 -0.29 1.31 -0.30
N THR A 21 0.67 1.54 -1.21
CA THR A 21 0.54 1.24 -2.64
C THR A 21 0.48 -0.27 -2.87
N ILE A 22 -0.39 -0.70 -3.79
CA ILE A 22 -0.46 -2.08 -4.27
C ILE A 22 0.13 -2.13 -5.67
N ALA A 23 0.92 -3.14 -5.96
CA ALA A 23 1.52 -3.34 -7.28
C ALA A 23 1.66 -4.82 -7.63
N SER A 24 1.67 -5.11 -8.93
CA SER A 24 2.07 -6.41 -9.47
C SER A 24 3.49 -6.32 -10.01
N ILE A 25 4.42 -7.08 -9.44
CA ILE A 25 5.85 -7.06 -9.78
C ILE A 25 6.33 -8.45 -10.21
N LYS A 26 7.48 -8.52 -10.88
CA LYS A 26 8.15 -9.80 -11.14
C LYS A 26 8.91 -10.26 -9.90
N VAL A 27 9.03 -11.57 -9.71
CA VAL A 27 9.87 -12.15 -8.64
C VAL A 27 11.31 -11.62 -8.69
N SER A 28 11.86 -11.33 -9.87
CA SER A 28 13.20 -10.79 -10.05
C SER A 28 13.42 -9.39 -9.46
N GLU A 29 12.33 -8.67 -9.17
CA GLU A 29 12.35 -7.34 -8.56
C GLU A 29 12.37 -7.41 -7.03
N LEU A 30 12.15 -8.59 -6.44
CA LEU A 30 12.30 -8.79 -5.01
C LEU A 30 13.76 -8.97 -4.60
N ARG A 31 14.06 -8.51 -3.39
CA ARG A 31 15.30 -8.76 -2.67
C ARG A 31 14.96 -9.23 -1.27
N GLU A 32 15.71 -10.20 -0.78
CA GLU A 32 15.65 -10.59 0.62
C GLU A 32 16.21 -9.46 1.49
N VAL A 33 15.63 -9.29 2.67
CA VAL A 33 16.19 -8.40 3.68
C VAL A 33 17.45 -9.08 4.25
N PRO A 34 18.63 -8.44 4.16
CA PRO A 34 19.85 -9.05 4.67
C PRO A 34 19.74 -9.33 6.17
N HIS A 35 20.21 -10.50 6.59
CA HIS A 35 19.99 -11.03 7.94
C HIS A 35 20.46 -10.07 9.06
N GLN A 36 21.55 -9.34 8.82
CA GLN A 36 22.10 -8.37 9.77
C GLN A 36 21.16 -7.17 10.05
N PHE A 37 20.22 -6.88 9.15
CA PHE A 37 19.28 -5.76 9.28
C PHE A 37 17.87 -6.22 9.67
N LEU A 38 17.62 -7.54 9.72
CA LEU A 38 16.28 -8.08 9.97
C LEU A 38 15.68 -7.55 11.27
N ARG A 39 16.42 -7.59 12.38
CA ARG A 39 15.92 -7.12 13.69
C ARG A 39 15.52 -5.65 13.67
N ASP A 40 16.37 -4.81 13.08
CA ASP A 40 16.14 -3.37 13.06
C ASP A 40 14.94 -3.05 12.14
N ILE A 41 14.87 -3.67 10.97
CA ILE A 41 13.79 -3.44 10.00
C ILE A 41 12.43 -3.91 10.53
N ILE A 42 12.35 -5.10 11.14
CA ILE A 42 11.06 -5.60 11.68
C ILE A 42 10.60 -4.86 12.93
N SER A 43 11.50 -4.14 13.62
CA SER A 43 11.13 -3.33 14.78
C SER A 43 10.36 -2.06 14.39
N ILE A 44 10.50 -1.62 13.14
CA ILE A 44 9.78 -0.48 12.59
C ILE A 44 8.39 -0.95 12.16
N PRO A 45 7.30 -0.42 12.73
CA PRO A 45 5.96 -0.80 12.30
C PRO A 45 5.68 -0.29 10.88
N PRO A 46 4.74 -0.90 10.13
CA PRO A 46 4.23 -0.32 8.88
C PRO A 46 3.82 1.14 9.05
N GLN A 47 4.30 2.03 8.17
CA GLN A 47 4.03 3.47 8.28
C GLN A 47 2.72 3.91 7.60
N ALA A 48 2.19 3.12 6.65
CA ALA A 48 0.92 3.45 6.01
C ALA A 48 -0.28 3.04 6.87
N VAL A 49 -1.07 4.01 7.31
CA VAL A 49 -2.28 3.77 8.10
C VAL A 49 -3.51 3.85 7.21
N ARG A 50 -4.30 2.77 7.17
CA ARG A 50 -5.61 2.79 6.51
C ARG A 50 -6.57 3.65 7.31
N CYS A 51 -7.15 4.66 6.67
CA CYS A 51 -8.05 5.61 7.31
C CYS A 51 -9.28 5.91 6.44
N CYS A 52 -10.20 6.70 7.00
CA CYS A 52 -11.35 7.26 6.30
C CYS A 52 -11.54 8.72 6.75
N LEU A 53 -12.28 9.48 5.94
CA LEU A 53 -12.72 10.81 6.34
C LEU A 53 -13.75 10.69 7.45
N ALA A 54 -13.53 11.43 8.54
CA ALA A 54 -14.54 11.59 9.58
C ALA A 54 -15.81 12.24 9.00
N ASP A 55 -16.96 11.92 9.60
CA ASP A 55 -18.26 12.50 9.26
C ASP A 55 -18.74 12.26 7.81
N VAL A 56 -18.06 11.38 7.06
CA VAL A 56 -18.55 10.88 5.76
C VAL A 56 -19.12 9.48 5.95
N PRO A 57 -20.40 9.24 5.62
CA PRO A 57 -21.00 7.92 5.78
C PRO A 57 -20.28 6.85 4.94
N LEU A 58 -19.95 5.72 5.58
CA LEU A 58 -19.48 4.52 4.90
C LEU A 58 -20.66 3.93 4.11
N GLY A 59 -20.65 4.07 2.79
CA GLY A 59 -21.70 3.50 1.93
C GLY A 59 -22.45 4.51 1.04
N ILE A 60 -21.93 5.72 0.84
CA ILE A 60 -22.43 6.70 -0.14
C ILE A 60 -22.38 6.25 -1.62
N GLY A 61 -22.04 4.99 -1.89
CA GLY A 61 -21.83 4.47 -3.23
C GLY A 61 -20.41 4.75 -3.75
N ILE A 62 -20.29 4.87 -5.07
CA ILE A 62 -19.00 5.11 -5.73
C ILE A 62 -18.65 6.59 -5.60
N TRP A 63 -17.45 6.88 -5.09
CA TRP A 63 -16.91 8.23 -5.09
C TRP A 63 -16.81 8.78 -6.51
N THR A 64 -17.29 10.01 -6.73
CA THR A 64 -17.15 10.66 -8.04
C THR A 64 -15.68 11.00 -8.32
N PRO A 65 -15.23 10.99 -9.59
CA PRO A 65 -13.87 11.38 -9.94
C PRO A 65 -13.47 12.76 -9.39
N ASP A 66 -14.40 13.72 -9.42
CA ASP A 66 -14.18 15.07 -8.90
C ASP A 66 -13.94 15.09 -7.39
N SER A 67 -14.67 14.28 -6.62
CA SER A 67 -14.47 14.18 -5.16
C SER A 67 -13.10 13.60 -4.82
N VAL A 68 -12.67 12.57 -5.57
CA VAL A 68 -11.34 11.97 -5.41
C VAL A 68 -10.23 12.96 -5.77
N LEU A 69 -10.39 13.70 -6.87
CA LEU A 69 -9.42 14.71 -7.30
C LEU A 69 -9.33 15.87 -6.31
N TRP A 70 -10.48 16.35 -5.82
CA TRP A 70 -10.54 17.39 -4.80
C TRP A 70 -9.81 16.98 -3.52
N LEU A 71 -10.07 15.77 -3.02
CA LEU A 71 -9.39 15.24 -1.82
C LEU A 71 -7.88 15.15 -2.04
N ARG A 72 -7.47 14.60 -3.20
CA ARG A 72 -6.05 14.48 -3.56
C ARG A 72 -5.35 15.84 -3.53
N ASN A 73 -5.95 16.86 -4.16
CA ASN A 73 -5.36 18.20 -4.19
C ASN A 73 -5.37 18.84 -2.80
N THR A 74 -6.39 18.58 -1.98
CA THR A 74 -6.48 19.17 -0.63
C THR A 74 -5.43 18.60 0.33
N VAL A 75 -5.13 17.29 0.23
CA VAL A 75 -4.21 16.58 1.15
C VAL A 75 -2.76 16.62 0.68
N LEU A 76 -2.50 16.66 -0.64
CA LEU A 76 -1.15 16.60 -1.21
C LEU A 76 -0.54 17.98 -1.55
N ASN A 77 -1.25 19.08 -1.30
CA ASN A 77 -0.74 20.45 -1.47
C ASN A 77 0.08 20.92 -0.27
#